data_AF-A0A656K186-F1
#
_entry.id   AF-A0A656K186-F1
#
_cell.length_a   1.000
_cell.length_b   1.000
_cell.length_c   1.000
_cell.angle_alpha   90.00
_cell.angle_beta   90.00
_cell.angle_gamma   90.00
#
_symmetry.space_group_name_H-M   'P 1'
#
loop_
_entity.id
_entity.type
_entity.pdbx_description
1 polymer ?
#
loop_
_entity_poly.entity_id
_entity_poly.type
_entity_poly.pdbx_seq_one_letter_code
_entity_poly.pdbx_strand_id
1 'polypeptide(L)'
;MQGQREIAMYRFFEQLSSRITAPFVGESKRNSKVWQCTCGQSVFFPNSQCLACSAALGYLPEQSRVAALEAGPDAATWRLSDEPGAGLYRRCANLDTPAACNWLFPAHNAGEFCVACSLNRTIPDLSIVENGERWRKVETAKRRLVAQLISLGLQVIPKTVDEETGLAFDFVGIDLEGKLPTTGHANGLITLNIEEADDAHREAMRVQMHEPYRTLLGHFRHEVGHYYWDRLIADTRW
;
A
#
# COMPACT_ATOMS: atom_id res chain seq x y z
N MET A 1 -37.67 8.51 -18.04
CA MET A 1 -36.21 8.63 -17.77
C MET A 1 -35.84 8.69 -16.27
N GLN A 2 -36.78 8.55 -15.33
CA GLN A 2 -36.50 8.59 -13.89
C GLN A 2 -36.22 7.19 -13.29
N GLY A 3 -36.93 6.15 -13.73
CA GLY A 3 -36.81 4.79 -13.17
C GLY A 3 -35.51 4.03 -13.46
N GLN A 4 -34.73 4.39 -14.49
CA GLN A 4 -33.45 3.70 -14.78
C GLN A 4 -32.29 4.18 -13.90
N ARG A 5 -32.36 5.39 -13.33
CA ARG A 5 -31.32 5.93 -12.43
C ARG A 5 -31.47 5.39 -11.00
N GLU A 6 -32.69 5.15 -10.53
CA GLU A 6 -32.94 4.55 -9.21
C GLU A 6 -32.51 3.08 -9.14
N ILE A 7 -32.73 2.30 -10.22
CA ILE A 7 -32.32 0.89 -10.29
C ILE A 7 -30.78 0.74 -10.28
N ALA A 8 -30.06 1.67 -10.91
CA ALA A 8 -28.59 1.67 -10.91
C ALA A 8 -28.00 2.03 -9.54
N MET A 9 -28.63 2.97 -8.82
CA MET A 9 -28.24 3.34 -7.46
C MET A 9 -28.50 2.21 -6.47
N TYR A 10 -29.63 1.50 -6.57
CA TYR A 10 -29.93 0.34 -5.73
C TYR A 10 -28.92 -0.82 -5.91
N ARG A 11 -28.48 -1.10 -7.15
CA ARG A 11 -27.44 -2.14 -7.39
C ARG A 11 -26.08 -1.78 -6.82
N PHE A 12 -25.73 -0.49 -6.79
CA PHE A 12 -24.48 -0.01 -6.20
C PHE A 12 -24.49 -0.18 -4.67
N PHE A 13 -25.62 0.14 -4.03
CA PHE A 13 -25.80 -0.06 -2.59
C PHE A 13 -25.90 -1.54 -2.19
N GLU A 14 -26.50 -2.41 -3.02
CA GLU A 14 -26.49 -3.84 -2.75
C GLU A 14 -25.10 -4.48 -2.92
N GLN A 15 -24.28 -4.00 -3.87
CA GLN A 15 -22.88 -4.47 -3.98
C GLN A 15 -22.02 -4.03 -2.79
N LEU A 16 -22.19 -2.80 -2.30
CA LEU A 16 -21.55 -2.33 -1.07
C LEU A 16 -22.04 -3.09 0.16
N SER A 17 -23.35 -3.32 0.29
CA SER A 17 -23.93 -4.11 1.38
C SER A 17 -23.48 -5.57 1.33
N SER A 18 -23.38 -6.19 0.15
CA SER A 18 -22.86 -7.55 0.01
C SER A 18 -21.39 -7.68 0.43
N ARG A 19 -20.61 -6.60 0.38
CA ARG A 19 -19.21 -6.56 0.85
C ARG A 19 -19.09 -6.26 2.34
N ILE A 20 -20.07 -5.56 2.92
CA ILE A 20 -20.16 -5.29 4.37
C ILE A 20 -20.72 -6.52 5.11
N THR A 21 -21.56 -7.33 4.45
CA THR A 21 -22.27 -8.46 5.06
C THR A 21 -21.72 -9.84 4.64
N ALA A 22 -20.72 -9.90 3.75
CA ALA A 22 -20.09 -11.16 3.41
C ALA A 22 -19.35 -11.70 4.65
N PRO A 23 -19.68 -12.92 5.13
CA PRO A 23 -18.91 -13.54 6.19
C PRO A 23 -17.45 -13.65 5.75
N PHE A 24 -16.53 -13.37 6.67
CA PHE A 24 -15.08 -13.60 6.53
C PHE A 24 -14.82 -15.07 6.18
N VAL A 25 -14.95 -15.42 4.90
CA VAL A 25 -14.53 -16.70 4.34
C VAL A 25 -13.38 -16.39 3.38
N GLY A 26 -12.29 -15.91 3.97
CA GLY A 26 -11.01 -15.86 3.27
C GLY A 26 -10.49 -17.28 3.16
N GLU A 27 -10.58 -17.89 1.98
CA GLU A 27 -9.73 -19.03 1.64
C GLU A 27 -8.29 -18.64 1.94
N SER A 28 -7.63 -19.37 2.84
CA SER A 28 -6.23 -19.17 3.21
C SER A 28 -5.33 -19.48 2.00
N LYS A 29 -5.27 -18.57 1.03
CA LYS A 29 -4.26 -18.59 -0.02
C LYS A 29 -2.92 -18.38 0.67
N ARG A 30 -2.07 -19.40 0.65
CA ARG A 30 -0.69 -19.29 1.16
C ARG A 30 -0.04 -18.07 0.53
N ASN A 31 0.39 -17.13 1.35
CA ASN A 31 1.18 -15.98 0.94
C ASN A 31 2.55 -16.46 0.41
N SER A 32 2.60 -16.80 -0.88
CA SER A 32 3.87 -17.04 -1.55
C SER A 32 4.66 -15.74 -1.56
N LYS A 33 5.96 -15.81 -1.30
CA LYS A 33 6.88 -14.67 -1.41
C LYS A 33 7.58 -14.63 -2.78
N VAL A 34 7.31 -15.63 -3.61
CA VAL A 34 7.94 -15.86 -4.92
C VAL A 34 6.85 -16.22 -5.94
N TRP A 35 6.89 -15.57 -7.09
CA TRP A 35 6.02 -15.85 -8.23
C TRP A 35 6.87 -16.13 -9.46
N GLN A 36 6.23 -16.56 -10.55
CA GLN A 36 6.91 -16.82 -11.81
C GLN A 36 6.46 -15.82 -12.87
N CYS A 37 7.42 -15.26 -13.60
CA CYS A 37 7.16 -14.54 -14.83
C CYS A 37 6.70 -15.53 -15.93
N THR A 38 6.10 -15.02 -17.00
CA THR A 38 5.72 -15.80 -18.19
C THR A 38 6.88 -16.55 -18.85
N CYS A 39 8.13 -16.11 -18.65
CA CYS A 39 9.33 -16.82 -19.10
C CYS A 39 9.84 -17.91 -18.12
N GLY A 40 9.16 -18.12 -17.00
CA GLY A 40 9.56 -19.06 -15.94
C GLY A 40 10.50 -18.49 -14.88
N GLN A 41 11.04 -17.29 -15.06
CA GLN A 41 11.94 -16.66 -14.09
C GLN A 41 11.21 -16.35 -12.77
N SER A 42 11.85 -16.67 -11.65
CA SER A 42 11.34 -16.30 -10.32
C SER A 42 11.37 -14.78 -10.13
N VAL A 43 10.25 -14.23 -9.66
CA VAL A 43 10.07 -12.81 -9.36
C VAL A 43 9.54 -12.64 -7.93
N PHE A 44 9.87 -11.51 -7.32
CA PHE A 44 9.63 -11.18 -5.93
C PHE A 44 8.84 -9.88 -5.81
N PHE A 45 8.36 -9.60 -4.60
CA PHE A 45 7.46 -8.49 -4.30
C PHE A 45 7.87 -7.12 -4.88
N PRO A 46 9.16 -6.68 -4.87
CA PRO A 46 9.51 -5.36 -5.37
C PRO A 46 9.76 -5.31 -6.89
N ASN A 47 9.73 -6.45 -7.61
CA ASN A 47 10.07 -6.42 -9.03
C ASN A 47 8.98 -5.71 -9.85
N SER A 48 9.40 -4.73 -10.65
CA SER A 48 8.59 -4.01 -11.64
C SER A 48 8.88 -4.44 -13.09
N GLN A 49 9.94 -5.23 -13.28
CA GLN A 49 10.34 -5.80 -14.55
C GLN A 49 11.04 -7.15 -14.33
N CYS A 50 10.82 -8.10 -15.24
CA CYS A 50 11.59 -9.34 -15.28
C CYS A 50 12.96 -9.10 -15.91
N LEU A 51 14.04 -9.42 -15.19
CA LEU A 51 15.41 -9.24 -15.71
C LEU A 51 15.82 -10.28 -16.78
N ALA A 52 15.02 -11.35 -16.97
CA ALA A 52 15.31 -12.39 -17.94
C ALA A 52 14.66 -12.16 -19.31
N CYS A 53 13.40 -11.68 -19.34
CA CYS A 53 12.65 -11.45 -20.58
C CYS A 53 12.19 -10.00 -20.77
N SER A 54 12.56 -9.10 -19.86
CA SER A 54 12.19 -7.68 -19.87
C SER A 54 10.70 -7.37 -19.76
N ALA A 55 9.85 -8.38 -19.52
CA ALA A 55 8.42 -8.18 -19.31
C ALA A 55 8.15 -7.22 -18.15
N ALA A 56 7.22 -6.27 -18.36
CA ALA A 56 6.74 -5.41 -17.29
C ALA A 56 6.00 -6.25 -16.25
N LEU A 57 6.18 -5.92 -14.97
CA LEU A 57 5.55 -6.62 -13.85
C LEU A 57 4.75 -5.64 -13.00
N GLY A 58 3.75 -6.16 -12.30
CA GLY A 58 3.04 -5.39 -11.28
C GLY A 58 2.43 -6.27 -10.20
N TYR A 59 2.31 -5.71 -8.99
CA TYR A 59 1.71 -6.38 -7.83
C TYR A 59 0.20 -6.13 -7.78
N LEU A 60 -0.57 -7.21 -7.69
CA LEU A 60 -2.02 -7.23 -7.50
C LEU A 60 -2.33 -7.47 -6.02
N PRO A 61 -2.79 -6.44 -5.26
CA PRO A 61 -3.05 -6.60 -3.83
C PRO A 61 -4.13 -7.64 -3.52
N GLU A 62 -5.25 -7.60 -4.25
CA GLU A 62 -6.40 -8.52 -4.04
C GLU A 62 -6.04 -10.00 -4.26
N GLN A 63 -5.08 -10.26 -5.15
CA GLN A 63 -4.62 -11.61 -5.46
C GLN A 63 -3.32 -11.97 -4.72
N SER A 64 -2.75 -11.02 -3.97
CA SER A 64 -1.47 -11.13 -3.28
C SER A 64 -0.37 -11.74 -4.17
N ARG A 65 -0.24 -11.24 -5.41
CA ARG A 65 0.75 -11.75 -6.38
C ARG A 65 1.40 -10.70 -7.26
N VAL A 66 2.58 -11.01 -7.77
CA VAL A 66 3.21 -10.27 -8.88
C VAL A 66 2.82 -10.95 -10.20
N ALA A 67 2.35 -10.16 -11.16
CA ALA A 67 1.91 -10.61 -12.48
C ALA A 67 2.77 -9.97 -13.58
N ALA A 68 2.97 -10.72 -14.66
CA ALA A 68 3.52 -10.16 -15.90
C ALA A 68 2.43 -9.42 -16.68
N LEU A 69 2.84 -8.38 -17.40
CA LEU A 69 1.94 -7.43 -18.03
C LEU A 69 2.18 -7.34 -19.52
N GLU A 70 1.07 -7.19 -20.24
CA GLU A 70 1.01 -6.85 -21.65
C GLU A 70 0.43 -5.45 -21.84
N ALA A 71 0.86 -4.77 -22.91
CA ALA A 71 0.34 -3.47 -23.26
C ALA A 71 -1.18 -3.55 -23.51
N GLY A 72 -1.93 -2.63 -22.90
CA GLY A 72 -3.34 -2.44 -23.15
C GLY A 72 -3.60 -1.59 -24.41
N PRO A 73 -4.87 -1.28 -24.70
CA PRO A 73 -5.26 -0.42 -25.82
C PRO A 73 -4.65 0.98 -25.76
N ASP A 74 -4.52 1.54 -24.56
CA ASP A 74 -3.93 2.86 -24.32
C ASP A 74 -2.56 2.73 -23.66
N ALA A 75 -1.67 3.71 -23.88
CA ALA A 75 -0.28 3.70 -23.36
C ALA A 75 -0.18 3.57 -21.84
N ALA A 76 -1.17 4.04 -21.08
CA ALA A 76 -1.21 3.95 -19.62
C ALA A 76 -1.83 2.65 -19.09
N THR A 77 -2.43 1.84 -19.96
CA THR A 77 -3.21 0.65 -19.60
C THR A 77 -2.45 -0.63 -19.86
N TRP A 78 -2.72 -1.64 -19.04
CA TRP A 78 -2.06 -2.94 -19.05
C TRP A 78 -3.08 -4.06 -18.91
N ARG A 79 -2.77 -5.22 -19.48
CA ARG A 79 -3.47 -6.49 -19.27
C ARG A 79 -2.57 -7.45 -18.51
N LEU A 80 -3.17 -8.35 -17.74
CA LEU A 80 -2.43 -9.46 -17.13
C LEU A 80 -2.16 -10.50 -18.22
N SER A 81 -0.90 -10.91 -18.39
CA SER A 81 -0.53 -11.89 -19.42
C SER A 81 -1.17 -13.26 -19.20
N ASP A 82 -1.37 -13.66 -17.93
CA ASP A 82 -1.96 -14.94 -17.56
C ASP A 82 -3.49 -14.92 -17.45
N GLU A 83 -4.09 -13.73 -17.34
CA GLU A 83 -5.54 -13.53 -17.23
C GLU A 83 -6.04 -12.34 -18.10
N PRO A 84 -5.99 -12.42 -19.44
CA PRO A 84 -6.37 -11.29 -20.30
C PRO A 84 -7.82 -10.82 -20.12
N GLY A 85 -8.70 -11.68 -19.60
CA GLY A 85 -10.11 -11.38 -19.31
C GLY A 85 -10.36 -10.64 -17.99
N ALA A 86 -9.34 -10.44 -17.14
CA ALA A 86 -9.47 -9.78 -15.84
C ALA A 86 -9.70 -8.27 -15.91
N GLY A 87 -9.71 -7.69 -17.12
CA GLY A 87 -9.88 -6.26 -17.37
C GLY A 87 -8.56 -5.52 -17.55
N LEU A 88 -8.65 -4.19 -17.60
CA LEU A 88 -7.51 -3.30 -17.75
C LEU A 88 -7.04 -2.78 -16.39
N TYR A 89 -5.72 -2.66 -16.25
CA TYR A 89 -5.04 -2.15 -15.08
C TYR A 89 -4.17 -0.96 -15.43
N ARG A 90 -3.83 -0.14 -14.43
CA ARG A 90 -2.82 0.90 -14.49
C ARG A 90 -1.74 0.62 -13.45
N ARG A 91 -0.51 1.03 -13.74
CA ARG A 91 0.59 1.06 -12.74
C ARG A 91 0.51 2.36 -11.95
N CYS A 92 0.85 2.31 -10.66
CA CYS A 92 0.91 3.47 -9.78
C CYS A 92 1.83 4.56 -10.37
N ALA A 93 1.41 5.83 -10.30
CA ALA A 93 2.22 6.97 -10.73
C ALA A 93 3.56 7.08 -9.99
N ASN A 94 3.67 6.52 -8.78
CA ASN A 94 4.92 6.45 -8.03
C ASN A 94 5.91 5.39 -8.54
N LEU A 95 5.64 4.71 -9.67
CA LEU A 95 6.55 3.73 -10.27
C LEU A 95 7.90 4.36 -10.65
N ASP A 96 7.87 5.47 -11.38
CA ASP A 96 9.07 6.11 -11.93
C ASP A 96 9.64 7.19 -11.00
N THR A 97 9.10 7.29 -9.78
CA THR A 97 9.60 8.17 -8.71
C THR A 97 10.60 7.41 -7.83
N PRO A 98 11.33 8.09 -6.92
CA PRO A 98 12.20 7.39 -5.97
C PRO A 98 11.50 6.29 -5.15
N ALA A 99 10.19 6.40 -4.86
CA ALA A 99 9.41 5.38 -4.17
C ALA A 99 9.35 4.01 -4.87
N ALA A 100 9.57 3.98 -6.19
CA ALA A 100 9.62 2.77 -7.02
C ALA A 100 8.43 1.82 -6.80
N CYS A 101 7.21 2.33 -6.86
CA CYS A 101 6.00 1.54 -6.59
C CYS A 101 5.65 0.64 -7.78
N ASN A 102 5.52 -0.67 -7.58
CA ASN A 102 5.13 -1.62 -8.63
C ASN A 102 3.65 -2.07 -8.57
N TRP A 103 2.81 -1.40 -7.79
CA TRP A 103 1.43 -1.85 -7.57
C TRP A 103 0.51 -1.50 -8.74
N LEU A 104 -0.43 -2.39 -9.01
CA LEU A 104 -1.50 -2.23 -9.98
C LEU A 104 -2.79 -1.81 -9.29
N PHE A 105 -3.63 -1.11 -10.05
CA PHE A 105 -5.01 -0.85 -9.69
C PHE A 105 -5.89 -0.89 -10.95
N PRO A 106 -7.19 -1.22 -10.83
CA PRO A 106 -8.08 -1.27 -11.98
C PRO A 106 -8.11 0.06 -12.74
N ALA A 107 -8.07 0.01 -14.07
CA ALA A 107 -7.97 1.21 -14.91
C ALA A 107 -9.18 2.15 -14.80
N HIS A 108 -10.34 1.64 -14.36
CA HIS A 108 -11.55 2.41 -14.15
C HIS A 108 -11.56 3.18 -12.81
N ASN A 109 -10.63 2.91 -11.90
CA ASN A 109 -10.54 3.66 -10.66
C ASN A 109 -10.04 5.09 -10.97
N ALA A 110 -10.68 6.07 -10.33
CA ALA A 110 -10.24 7.46 -10.40
C ALA A 110 -8.87 7.64 -9.72
N GLY A 111 -8.10 8.62 -10.22
CA GLY A 111 -6.78 8.96 -9.69
C GLY A 111 -5.61 8.23 -10.36
N GLU A 112 -4.44 8.38 -9.77
CA GLU A 112 -3.16 7.91 -10.35
C GLU A 112 -2.35 7.02 -9.39
N PHE A 113 -2.80 6.91 -8.14
CA PHE A 113 -2.11 6.16 -7.09
C PHE A 113 -2.83 4.85 -6.76
N CYS A 114 -2.05 3.80 -6.47
CA CYS A 114 -2.58 2.57 -5.91
C CYS A 114 -3.04 2.76 -4.47
N VAL A 115 -3.79 1.80 -3.92
CA VAL A 115 -4.31 1.83 -2.54
C VAL A 115 -3.24 2.07 -1.48
N ALA A 116 -2.00 1.62 -1.68
CA ALA A 116 -0.93 1.87 -0.71
C ALA A 116 -0.36 3.30 -0.80
N CYS A 117 -0.20 3.84 -2.02
CA CYS A 117 0.35 5.18 -2.21
C CYS A 117 -0.71 6.27 -1.96
N SER A 118 -2.00 5.98 -2.15
CA SER A 118 -3.10 6.91 -1.82
C SER A 118 -3.23 7.19 -0.32
N LEU A 119 -2.60 6.38 0.54
CA LEU A 119 -2.55 6.62 1.98
C LEU A 119 -1.53 7.69 2.37
N ASN A 120 -0.66 8.14 1.45
CA ASN A 120 0.27 9.23 1.76
C ASN A 120 -0.50 10.54 1.85
N ARG A 121 -0.49 11.13 3.03
CA ARG A 121 -0.84 12.54 3.21
C ARG A 121 0.39 13.42 2.97
N THR A 122 1.54 13.01 3.50
CA THR A 122 2.83 13.70 3.30
C THR A 122 3.91 12.74 2.82
N ILE A 123 4.60 13.11 1.74
CA ILE A 123 5.84 12.46 1.29
C ILE A 123 7.03 13.32 1.74
N PRO A 124 8.24 12.76 1.89
CA PRO A 124 9.38 13.55 2.33
C PRO A 124 9.81 14.56 1.27
N ASP A 125 10.46 15.64 1.70
CA ASP A 125 11.03 16.64 0.79
C ASP A 125 12.11 16.02 -0.09
N LEU A 126 11.85 15.91 -1.39
CA LEU A 126 12.75 15.33 -2.37
C LEU A 126 13.83 16.31 -2.87
N SER A 127 13.83 17.56 -2.38
CA SER A 127 14.97 18.46 -2.57
C SER A 127 16.20 18.00 -1.78
N ILE A 128 16.00 17.21 -0.72
CA ILE A 128 17.04 16.57 0.06
C ILE A 128 17.44 15.25 -0.63
N VAL A 129 18.71 15.14 -1.01
CA VAL A 129 19.23 14.05 -1.86
C VAL A 129 18.99 12.67 -1.25
N GLU A 130 19.18 12.54 0.06
CA GLU A 130 19.05 11.29 0.80
C GLU A 130 17.59 10.80 0.90
N ASN A 131 16.63 11.72 0.80
CA ASN A 131 15.21 11.40 0.99
C ASN A 131 14.65 10.50 -0.11
N GLY A 132 15.23 10.51 -1.32
CA GLY A 132 14.80 9.60 -2.38
C GLY A 132 14.99 8.12 -2.00
N GLU A 133 16.16 7.76 -1.46
CA GLU A 133 16.43 6.39 -1.00
C GLU A 133 15.62 6.05 0.25
N ARG A 134 15.57 6.97 1.21
CA ARG A 134 14.80 6.80 2.44
C ARG A 134 13.32 6.56 2.14
N TRP A 135 12.74 7.34 1.23
CA TRP A 135 11.35 7.19 0.82
C TRP A 135 11.09 5.81 0.21
N ARG A 136 11.98 5.32 -0.65
CA ARG A 136 11.90 3.96 -1.21
C ARG A 136 11.84 2.87 -0.13
N LYS A 137 12.70 2.98 0.89
CA LYS A 137 12.76 2.01 2.01
C LYS A 137 11.47 2.04 2.84
N VAL A 138 10.99 3.23 3.20
CA VAL A 138 9.73 3.44 3.95
C VAL A 138 8.54 2.93 3.16
N GLU A 139 8.42 3.31 1.90
CA GLU A 139 7.35 2.87 1.02
C GLU A 139 7.35 1.35 0.81
N THR A 140 8.52 0.72 0.70
CA THR A 140 8.62 -0.74 0.61
C THR A 140 8.09 -1.41 1.88
N ALA A 141 8.42 -0.88 3.06
CA ALA A 141 7.90 -1.38 4.33
C ALA A 141 6.38 -1.14 4.46
N LYS A 142 5.88 0.05 4.12
CA LYS A 142 4.44 0.36 4.12
C LYS A 142 3.68 -0.55 3.16
N ARG A 143 4.15 -0.75 1.92
CA ARG A 143 3.49 -1.67 0.97
C ARG A 143 3.42 -3.10 1.49
N ARG A 144 4.44 -3.58 2.19
CA ARG A 144 4.40 -4.90 2.85
C ARG A 144 3.36 -4.96 3.97
N LEU A 145 3.21 -3.88 4.75
CA LEU A 145 2.15 -3.76 5.74
C LEU A 145 0.78 -3.78 5.07
N VAL A 146 0.53 -2.88 4.11
CA VAL A 146 -0.76 -2.76 3.42
C VAL A 146 -1.16 -4.06 2.72
N ALA A 147 -0.21 -4.75 2.07
CA ALA A 147 -0.46 -6.08 1.52
C ALA A 147 -0.95 -7.06 2.59
N GLN A 148 -0.32 -7.09 3.76
CA GLN A 148 -0.75 -7.96 4.87
C GLN A 148 -2.14 -7.58 5.39
N LEU A 149 -2.45 -6.29 5.53
CA LEU A 149 -3.78 -5.84 5.96
C LEU A 149 -4.86 -6.33 4.99
N ILE A 150 -4.63 -6.20 3.68
CA ILE A 150 -5.53 -6.67 2.64
C ILE A 150 -5.66 -8.20 2.69
N SER A 151 -4.56 -8.94 2.82
CA SER A 151 -4.60 -10.41 2.93
C SER A 151 -5.34 -10.89 4.19
N LEU A 152 -5.35 -10.09 5.27
CA LEU A 152 -6.10 -10.37 6.50
C LEU A 152 -7.58 -9.97 6.40
N GLY A 153 -8.01 -9.37 5.28
CA GLY A 153 -9.37 -8.87 5.10
C GLY A 153 -9.66 -7.58 5.88
N LEU A 154 -8.64 -6.87 6.35
CA LEU A 154 -8.80 -5.59 7.05
C LEU A 154 -9.05 -4.46 6.05
N GLN A 155 -9.98 -3.57 6.39
CA GLN A 155 -10.33 -2.43 5.54
C GLN A 155 -9.23 -1.36 5.54
N VAL A 156 -8.66 -1.10 4.37
CA VAL A 156 -7.67 -0.04 4.15
C VAL A 156 -8.32 1.12 3.40
N ILE A 157 -8.89 2.07 4.15
CA ILE A 157 -9.60 3.23 3.61
C ILE A 157 -8.74 4.48 3.82
N PRO A 158 -8.37 5.24 2.77
CA PRO A 158 -7.62 6.48 2.92
C PRO A 158 -8.40 7.57 3.66
N LYS A 159 -7.70 8.41 4.45
CA LYS A 159 -8.34 9.59 5.08
C LYS A 159 -8.92 10.61 4.10
N THR A 160 -8.47 10.61 2.84
CA THR A 160 -9.05 11.43 1.77
C THR A 160 -10.44 10.97 1.34
N VAL A 161 -10.84 9.75 1.72
CA VAL A 161 -12.16 9.17 1.47
C VAL A 161 -13.01 9.19 2.74
N ASP A 162 -12.41 8.87 3.89
CA ASP A 162 -13.05 8.91 5.21
C ASP A 162 -12.12 9.62 6.20
N GLU A 163 -12.40 10.90 6.43
CA GLU A 163 -11.57 11.75 7.29
C GLU A 163 -11.58 11.28 8.75
N GLU A 164 -12.73 10.84 9.26
CA GLU A 164 -12.88 10.46 10.66
C GLU A 164 -12.14 9.16 10.94
N THR A 165 -12.41 8.12 10.15
CA THR A 165 -11.98 6.77 10.49
C THR A 165 -10.87 6.23 9.59
N GLY A 166 -10.55 6.88 8.47
CA GLY A 166 -9.55 6.38 7.53
C GLY A 166 -8.11 6.35 8.08
N LEU A 167 -7.22 5.73 7.29
CA LEU A 167 -5.79 5.59 7.53
C LEU A 167 -4.99 6.52 6.61
N ALA A 168 -3.98 7.20 7.16
CA ALA A 168 -3.05 8.02 6.40
C ALA A 168 -1.63 7.91 6.95
N PHE A 169 -0.63 8.25 6.14
CA PHE A 169 0.78 8.26 6.51
C PHE A 169 1.42 9.61 6.22
N ASP A 170 2.17 10.11 7.21
CA ASP A 170 3.08 11.25 7.07
C ASP A 170 4.53 10.77 7.21
N PHE A 171 5.33 11.03 6.18
CA PHE A 171 6.78 10.80 6.22
C PHE A 171 7.48 12.15 6.29
N VAL A 172 7.94 12.48 7.49
CA VAL A 172 8.43 13.82 7.83
C VAL A 172 9.87 13.75 8.30
N GLY A 173 10.67 14.77 7.98
CA GLY A 173 12.02 14.94 8.54
C GLY A 173 12.00 15.90 9.73
N ILE A 174 13.18 16.33 10.12
CA ILE A 174 13.36 17.44 11.06
C ILE A 174 12.71 18.69 10.46
N ASP A 175 11.94 19.43 11.27
CA ASP A 175 11.30 20.66 10.82
C ASP A 175 12.30 21.82 10.64
N LEU A 176 11.82 22.97 10.12
CA LEU A 176 12.65 24.17 9.91
C LEU A 176 13.25 24.74 11.20
N GLU A 177 12.72 24.35 12.37
CA GLU A 177 13.19 24.77 13.70
C GLU A 177 14.18 23.76 14.31
N GLY A 178 14.51 22.68 13.60
CA GLY A 178 15.44 21.66 14.06
C GLY A 178 14.80 20.61 14.99
N LYS A 179 13.47 20.57 15.12
CA LYS A 179 12.78 19.61 16.00
C LYS A 179 12.48 18.31 15.26
N LEU A 180 12.68 17.20 15.98
CA LEU A 180 12.28 15.88 15.52
C LEU A 180 10.74 15.78 15.45
N PRO A 181 10.19 15.16 14.39
CA PRO A 181 8.75 14.98 14.28
C PRO A 181 8.25 14.03 15.36
N THR A 182 7.05 14.31 15.88
CA THR A 182 6.37 13.37 16.78
C THR A 182 5.83 12.20 15.95
N THR A 183 6.36 11.00 16.19
CA THR A 183 5.88 9.76 15.57
C THR A 183 4.75 9.15 16.39
N GLY A 184 3.78 8.52 15.73
CA GLY A 184 2.61 7.93 16.40
C GLY A 184 1.45 7.65 15.45
N HIS A 185 0.27 7.34 16.00
CA HIS A 185 -0.96 6.95 15.28
C HIS A 185 -2.19 7.81 15.65
N ALA A 186 -2.09 9.13 15.72
CA ALA A 186 -3.22 9.95 16.15
C ALA A 186 -4.42 9.83 15.18
N ASN A 187 -5.54 9.25 15.64
CA ASN A 187 -6.79 9.09 14.87
C ASN A 187 -6.57 8.49 13.47
N GLY A 188 -5.72 7.46 13.35
CA GLY A 188 -5.41 6.83 12.06
C GLY A 188 -4.45 7.61 11.16
N LEU A 189 -3.84 8.70 11.64
CA LEU A 189 -2.68 9.30 11.01
C LEU A 189 -1.40 8.70 11.60
N ILE A 190 -0.67 7.94 10.79
CA ILE A 190 0.58 7.31 11.15
C ILE A 190 1.76 8.18 10.70
N THR A 191 2.49 8.75 11.66
CA THR A 191 3.63 9.65 11.37
C THR A 191 4.94 8.93 11.65
N LEU A 192 5.84 8.89 10.66
CA LEU A 192 7.20 8.35 10.83
C LEU A 192 8.24 9.41 10.47
N ASN A 193 9.33 9.43 11.24
CA ASN A 193 10.53 10.18 10.85
C ASN A 193 11.20 9.48 9.65
N ILE A 194 11.39 10.20 8.55
CA ILE A 194 12.05 9.67 7.34
C ILE A 194 13.49 9.23 7.60
N GLU A 195 14.15 9.81 8.61
CA GLU A 195 15.50 9.40 9.02
C GLU A 195 15.55 8.00 9.63
N GLU A 196 14.43 7.45 10.11
CA GLU A 196 14.37 6.06 10.55
C GLU A 196 14.65 5.07 9.42
N ALA A 197 14.59 5.52 8.16
CA ALA A 197 14.93 4.71 7.01
C ALA A 197 16.44 4.55 6.80
N ASP A 198 17.25 5.43 7.40
CA ASP A 198 18.70 5.42 7.36
C ASP A 198 19.26 4.31 8.27
N ASP A 199 20.08 3.43 7.70
CA ASP A 199 20.63 2.27 8.40
C ASP A 199 21.58 2.67 9.54
N ALA A 200 22.37 3.73 9.36
CA ALA A 200 23.30 4.22 10.38
C ALA A 200 22.54 4.89 11.53
N HIS A 201 21.52 5.70 11.21
CA HIS A 201 20.64 6.30 12.22
C HIS A 201 19.88 5.23 13.00
N ARG A 202 19.34 4.20 12.32
CA ARG A 202 18.68 3.06 12.97
C ARG A 202 19.60 2.35 13.95
N GLU A 203 20.83 2.06 13.53
CA GLU A 203 21.79 1.33 14.35
C GLU A 203 22.22 2.15 15.57
N ALA A 204 22.42 3.46 15.41
CA ALA A 204 22.70 4.37 16.52
C ALA A 204 21.54 4.39 17.53
N MET A 205 20.30 4.54 17.05
CA MET A 205 19.09 4.50 17.89
C MET A 205 18.90 3.14 18.58
N ARG A 206 19.20 2.03 17.88
CA ARG A 206 19.14 0.66 18.40
C ARG A 206 20.05 0.50 19.63
N VAL A 207 21.28 0.99 19.53
CA VAL A 207 22.27 0.96 20.62
C VAL A 207 21.82 1.86 21.77
N GLN A 208 21.36 3.08 21.48
CA GLN A 208 20.95 4.05 22.49
C GLN A 208 19.72 3.59 23.30
N MET A 209 18.71 3.03 22.62
CA MET A 209 17.44 2.64 23.23
C MET A 209 17.43 1.19 23.76
N HIS A 210 18.54 0.45 23.64
CA HIS A 210 18.63 -0.98 23.99
C HIS A 210 17.53 -1.85 23.35
N GLU A 211 17.01 -1.44 22.20
CA GLU A 211 15.99 -2.20 21.48
C GLU A 211 16.65 -3.17 20.50
N PRO A 212 16.48 -4.50 20.65
CA PRO A 212 17.11 -5.46 19.75
C PRO A 212 16.56 -5.44 18.31
N TYR A 213 15.35 -4.91 18.09
CA TYR A 213 14.68 -4.93 16.78
C TYR A 213 13.86 -3.66 16.49
N ARG A 214 14.47 -2.66 15.83
CA ARG A 214 13.74 -1.53 15.24
C ARG A 214 13.80 -1.60 13.72
N THR A 215 12.76 -2.16 13.10
CA THR A 215 12.59 -2.17 11.64
C THR A 215 11.43 -1.27 11.23
N LEU A 216 11.50 -0.64 10.04
CA LEU A 216 10.40 0.18 9.52
C LEU A 216 9.06 -0.58 9.51
N LEU A 217 9.08 -1.85 9.07
CA LEU A 217 7.88 -2.67 9.06
C LEU A 217 7.37 -2.98 10.48
N GLY A 218 8.27 -3.20 11.43
CA GLY A 218 7.92 -3.38 12.84
C GLY A 218 7.26 -2.13 13.43
N HIS A 219 7.84 -0.96 13.19
CA HIS A 219 7.27 0.32 13.63
C HIS A 219 5.89 0.56 13.01
N PHE A 220 5.75 0.35 11.70
CA PHE A 220 4.43 0.42 11.04
C PHE A 220 3.40 -0.53 11.65
N ARG A 221 3.79 -1.76 11.98
CA ARG A 221 2.88 -2.74 12.62
C ARG A 221 2.48 -2.31 14.03
N HIS A 222 3.38 -1.67 14.78
CA HIS A 222 3.07 -1.13 16.09
C HIS A 222 2.00 -0.03 15.98
N GLU A 223 2.27 1.00 15.17
CA GLU A 223 1.37 2.15 15.05
C GLU A 223 0.01 1.79 14.43
N VAL A 224 0.02 0.97 13.37
CA VAL A 224 -1.23 0.49 12.76
C VAL A 224 -1.97 -0.50 13.66
N GLY A 225 -1.25 -1.21 14.53
CA GLY A 225 -1.84 -2.08 15.54
C GLY A 225 -2.76 -1.30 16.49
N HIS A 226 -2.32 -0.15 16.98
CA HIS A 226 -3.15 0.73 17.80
C HIS A 226 -4.37 1.25 17.02
N TYR A 227 -4.17 1.72 15.79
CA TYR A 227 -5.28 2.17 14.93
C TYR A 227 -6.39 1.10 14.76
N TYR A 228 -6.03 -0.16 14.52
CA TYR A 228 -7.04 -1.22 14.42
C TYR A 228 -7.58 -1.67 15.78
N TRP A 229 -6.81 -1.54 16.87
CA TRP A 229 -7.31 -1.82 18.21
C TRP A 229 -8.45 -0.86 18.58
N ASP A 230 -8.28 0.44 18.33
CA ASP A 230 -9.33 1.45 18.56
C ASP A 230 -10.62 1.10 17.79
N ARG A 231 -10.47 0.63 16.55
CA ARG A 231 -11.61 0.35 15.67
C ARG A 231 -12.31 -0.98 15.91
N LEU A 232 -11.56 -1.99 16.34
CA LEU A 232 -12.06 -3.37 16.40
C LEU A 232 -12.31 -3.83 17.82
N ILE A 233 -11.67 -3.20 18.82
CA ILE A 233 -11.60 -3.69 20.20
C ILE A 233 -12.07 -2.67 21.23
N ALA A 234 -11.69 -1.38 21.13
CA ALA A 234 -11.90 -0.40 22.22
C ALA A 234 -13.34 -0.30 22.73
N ASP A 235 -14.32 -0.35 21.83
CA ASP A 235 -15.75 -0.29 22.17
C ASP A 235 -16.42 -1.67 22.29
N THR A 236 -15.61 -2.72 22.47
CA THR A 236 -16.08 -4.10 22.64
C THR A 236 -15.88 -4.58 24.07
N ARG A 237 -16.43 -5.76 24.39
CA ARG A 237 -16.34 -6.38 25.71
C ARG A 237 -15.00 -7.08 26.01
N TRP A 238 -14.06 -7.03 25.08
CA TRP A 238 -12.73 -7.64 25.22
C TRP A 238 -11.85 -6.78 26.13
#